data_AF-A0A0Q6EMJ0-F1
#
_entry.id   AF-A0A0Q6EMJ0-F1
#
_cell.length_a   1.000
_cell.length_b   1.000
_cell.length_c   1.000
_cell.angle_alpha   90.00
_cell.angle_beta   90.00
_cell.angle_gamma   90.00
#
_symmetry.space_group_name_H-M   'P 1'
#
loop_
_entity.id
_entity.type
_entity.pdbx_description
1 polymer ?
#
loop_
_entity_poly.entity_id
_entity_poly.type
_entity_poly.pdbx_seq_one_letter_code
_entity_poly.pdbx_strand_id
1 'polypeptide(L)'
;MRILGDVTRGLGRSGALALLMLAASGSAHAFDTQAPAAILTDVGTGTVLFEKNADEAHPPASLAKLMTVAVIFDRLKDGRLKLEDEFLVSEKAWREGGANSGGSTMFLPLNSSVSVADLIKGIIIQSGNDATIVAAEGIAGSVSVFADMMNAEAKKIGLTASHFMNPHGLPDPEQHVTMRDLDKLATYLISTYPEHYPLFSEEEFHFNGIVQRNRNPLLALGADGLKTGHTQASGYALVASAKAGERRIIFAITGLPSVKARAEAARELMTYGLNGFEDLVVVAKDMPAGEVSVENGAVPSVPAIVSNDIRVLAARGQEDGYQHAFTLDPKVVAPVKPGDRLGTVKVTFGDKVVGEAPVVAGGAVDEASLMQWMTAKITGLFG
;
A
#
# COMPACT_ATOMS: atom_id res chain seq x y z
N MET A 1 -8.70 -78.87 42.71
CA MET A 1 -7.49 -78.05 42.50
C MET A 1 -7.94 -76.73 41.88
N ARG A 2 -7.92 -75.65 42.68
CA ARG A 2 -8.36 -74.25 42.41
C ARG A 2 -9.87 -74.03 42.15
N ILE A 3 -10.57 -73.01 42.65
CA ILE A 3 -10.51 -72.03 43.75
C ILE A 3 -11.93 -71.37 43.75
N LEU A 4 -12.46 -71.04 44.94
CA LEU A 4 -13.48 -70.03 45.36
C LEU A 4 -14.31 -69.27 44.29
N GLY A 5 -15.57 -68.84 44.49
CA GLY A 5 -16.29 -68.44 45.71
C GLY A 5 -17.01 -67.10 45.46
N ASP A 6 -18.21 -66.97 46.04
CA ASP A 6 -18.97 -65.77 46.44
C ASP A 6 -19.38 -64.62 45.49
N VAL A 7 -20.71 -64.60 45.24
CA VAL A 7 -21.72 -63.60 45.64
C VAL A 7 -21.25 -62.20 46.13
N THR A 8 -21.77 -61.14 45.48
CA THR A 8 -22.56 -60.00 46.04
C THR A 8 -22.21 -58.62 45.46
N ARG A 9 -23.26 -57.78 45.35
CA ARG A 9 -23.31 -56.29 45.20
C ARG A 9 -22.92 -55.77 43.80
N GLY A 10 -23.62 -54.82 43.19
CA GLY A 10 -24.68 -53.91 43.63
C GLY A 10 -24.52 -52.60 42.86
N LEU A 11 -25.62 -51.85 42.78
CA LEU A 11 -25.71 -50.41 42.47
C LEU A 11 -25.62 -49.93 41.01
N GLY A 12 -26.72 -49.31 40.58
CA GLY A 12 -26.69 -47.91 40.15
C GLY A 12 -26.31 -47.64 38.70
N ARG A 13 -27.24 -47.85 37.77
CA ARG A 13 -27.21 -47.19 36.45
C ARG A 13 -27.52 -45.69 36.61
N SER A 14 -26.51 -44.90 36.94
CA SER A 14 -26.53 -43.45 36.76
C SER A 14 -26.05 -43.14 35.35
N GLY A 15 -26.95 -42.63 34.51
CA GLY A 15 -26.62 -42.12 33.19
C GLY A 15 -25.73 -40.89 33.29
N ALA A 16 -24.51 -40.98 32.77
CA ALA A 16 -23.69 -39.83 32.43
C ALA A 16 -23.70 -39.70 30.92
N LEU A 17 -24.59 -38.83 30.43
CA LEU A 17 -24.59 -38.37 29.05
C LEU A 17 -23.38 -37.43 28.90
N ALA A 18 -22.26 -37.95 28.39
CA ALA A 18 -21.11 -37.14 28.04
C ALA A 18 -21.46 -36.35 26.76
N LEU A 19 -21.94 -35.11 26.93
CA LEU A 19 -22.01 -34.15 25.84
C LEU A 19 -20.57 -33.78 25.46
N LEU A 20 -20.03 -34.38 24.39
CA LEU A 20 -18.88 -33.81 23.70
C LEU A 20 -19.35 -32.50 23.05
N MET A 21 -19.13 -31.37 23.71
CA MET A 21 -19.09 -30.09 23.03
C MET A 21 -17.80 -30.07 22.21
N LEU A 22 -17.92 -30.39 20.91
CA LEU A 22 -16.92 -29.99 19.93
C LEU A 22 -16.98 -28.46 19.88
N ALA A 23 -16.13 -27.80 20.66
CA ALA A 23 -15.79 -26.41 20.42
C ALA A 23 -15.06 -26.40 19.07
N ALA A 24 -15.80 -26.17 17.99
CA ALA A 24 -15.22 -25.71 16.75
C ALA A 24 -14.66 -24.32 17.04
N SER A 25 -13.40 -24.27 17.48
CA SER A 25 -12.59 -23.07 17.41
C SER A 25 -12.52 -22.74 15.93
N GLY A 26 -13.44 -21.88 15.49
CA GLY A 26 -13.35 -21.21 14.20
C GLY A 26 -12.03 -20.46 14.22
N SER A 27 -10.98 -21.11 13.70
CA SER A 27 -9.75 -20.44 13.39
C SER A 27 -10.15 -19.45 12.31
N ALA A 28 -10.20 -18.16 12.66
CA ALA A 28 -10.22 -17.12 11.65
C ALA A 28 -8.97 -17.37 10.80
N HIS A 29 -9.15 -18.03 9.66
CA HIS A 29 -8.05 -18.28 8.75
C HIS A 29 -7.55 -16.89 8.34
N ALA A 30 -6.31 -16.59 8.71
CA ALA A 30 -5.62 -15.41 8.21
C ALA A 30 -5.74 -15.43 6.67
N PHE A 31 -6.08 -14.29 6.09
CA PHE A 31 -6.21 -14.16 4.64
C PHE A 31 -4.91 -14.61 3.96
N ASP A 32 -5.01 -15.37 2.87
CA ASP A 32 -3.89 -15.75 2.03
C ASP A 32 -4.32 -15.70 0.55
N THR A 33 -3.33 -15.63 -0.33
CA THR A 33 -3.52 -15.60 -1.78
C THR A 33 -2.66 -16.66 -2.47
N GLN A 34 -3.15 -17.14 -3.62
CA GLN A 34 -2.40 -18.06 -4.47
C GLN A 34 -1.16 -17.44 -5.12
N ALA A 35 -1.04 -16.11 -5.12
CA ALA A 35 0.14 -15.43 -5.65
C ALA A 35 1.38 -15.75 -4.79
N PRO A 36 2.49 -16.22 -5.39
CA PRO A 36 3.74 -16.43 -4.67
C PRO A 36 4.31 -15.18 -4.00
N ALA A 37 4.09 -14.00 -4.61
CA ALA A 37 4.43 -12.72 -4.01
C ALA A 37 3.30 -11.70 -4.22
N ALA A 38 3.02 -10.93 -3.17
CA ALA A 38 1.93 -9.97 -3.11
C ALA A 38 2.20 -8.85 -2.10
N ILE A 39 1.67 -7.67 -2.38
CA ILE A 39 1.49 -6.60 -1.39
C ILE A 39 0.14 -5.93 -1.64
N LEU A 40 -0.52 -5.48 -0.58
CA LEU A 40 -1.75 -4.71 -0.61
C LEU A 40 -1.63 -3.59 0.42
N THR A 41 -1.81 -2.36 -0.02
CA THR A 41 -1.62 -1.15 0.78
C THR A 41 -2.87 -0.28 0.71
N ASP A 42 -3.24 0.31 1.85
CA ASP A 42 -4.16 1.43 1.91
C ASP A 42 -3.42 2.75 1.65
N VAL A 43 -3.81 3.47 0.60
CA VAL A 43 -3.06 4.67 0.15
C VAL A 43 -3.23 5.85 1.10
N GLY A 44 -4.39 5.99 1.73
CA GLY A 44 -4.68 7.13 2.61
C GLY A 44 -3.86 7.09 3.89
N THR A 45 -3.66 5.91 4.44
CA THR A 45 -2.90 5.69 5.69
C THR A 45 -1.45 5.25 5.45
N GLY A 46 -1.13 4.73 4.27
CA GLY A 46 0.14 4.05 3.98
C GLY A 46 0.27 2.67 4.63
N THR A 47 -0.81 2.15 5.21
CA THR A 47 -0.79 0.86 5.94
C THR A 47 -0.69 -0.30 4.96
N VAL A 48 0.27 -1.19 5.16
CA VAL A 48 0.33 -2.48 4.49
C VAL A 48 -0.72 -3.40 5.12
N LEU A 49 -1.76 -3.72 4.35
CA LEU A 49 -2.88 -4.56 4.77
C LEU A 49 -2.57 -6.05 4.64
N PHE A 50 -1.77 -6.40 3.64
CA PHE A 50 -1.29 -7.76 3.41
C PHE A 50 0.02 -7.73 2.64
N GLU A 51 0.95 -8.61 3.01
CA GLU A 51 2.18 -8.81 2.26
C GLU A 51 2.62 -10.28 2.33
N LYS A 52 3.17 -10.75 1.22
CA LYS A 52 3.73 -12.10 1.07
C LYS A 52 4.91 -11.97 0.12
N ASN A 53 6.13 -12.23 0.60
CA ASN A 53 7.35 -12.13 -0.22
C ASN A 53 7.47 -10.80 -0.98
N ALA A 54 6.99 -9.70 -0.39
CA ALA A 54 6.80 -8.43 -1.10
C ALA A 54 8.11 -7.76 -1.54
N ASP A 55 9.22 -8.11 -0.88
CA ASP A 55 10.57 -7.61 -1.12
C ASP A 55 11.44 -8.57 -1.94
N GLU A 56 10.90 -9.72 -2.38
CA GLU A 56 11.61 -10.63 -3.26
C GLU A 56 11.72 -10.06 -4.68
N ALA A 57 12.89 -10.27 -5.30
CA ALA A 57 13.16 -9.81 -6.65
C ALA A 57 12.49 -10.74 -7.68
N HIS A 58 11.68 -10.15 -8.57
CA HIS A 58 11.00 -10.87 -9.65
C HIS A 58 11.23 -10.20 -11.01
N PRO A 59 11.27 -10.96 -12.11
CA PRO A 59 11.23 -10.37 -13.44
C PRO A 59 9.92 -9.57 -13.61
N PRO A 60 9.97 -8.30 -14.03
CA PRO A 60 8.79 -7.43 -14.05
C PRO A 60 7.76 -7.80 -15.11
N ALA A 61 8.18 -8.49 -16.18
CA ALA A 61 7.39 -8.57 -17.41
C ALA A 61 6.88 -7.17 -17.83
N SER A 62 5.70 -7.08 -18.44
CA SER A 62 5.09 -5.79 -18.80
C SER A 62 4.80 -4.82 -17.64
N LEU A 63 5.02 -5.18 -16.37
CA LEU A 63 4.91 -4.23 -15.26
C LEU A 63 5.99 -3.14 -15.33
N ALA A 64 7.14 -3.40 -15.99
CA ALA A 64 8.18 -2.39 -16.25
C ALA A 64 7.64 -1.17 -17.03
N LYS A 65 6.56 -1.35 -17.79
CA LYS A 65 5.92 -0.25 -18.54
C LYS A 65 5.31 0.81 -17.63
N LEU A 66 5.04 0.52 -16.36
CA LEU A 66 4.66 1.54 -15.38
C LEU A 66 5.78 2.56 -15.18
N MET A 67 7.04 2.11 -15.14
CA MET A 67 8.20 3.00 -15.03
C MET A 67 8.41 3.77 -16.34
N THR A 68 8.21 3.13 -17.49
CA THR A 68 8.22 3.83 -18.78
C THR A 68 7.20 4.96 -18.83
N VAL A 69 5.98 4.71 -18.37
CA VAL A 69 4.92 5.72 -18.29
C VAL A 69 5.29 6.83 -17.28
N ALA A 70 5.90 6.50 -16.14
CA ALA A 70 6.38 7.50 -15.19
C ALA A 70 7.40 8.47 -15.82
N VAL A 71 8.37 7.94 -16.57
CA VAL A 71 9.37 8.77 -17.29
C VAL A 71 8.72 9.64 -18.38
N ILE A 72 7.71 9.12 -19.08
CA ILE A 72 6.97 9.90 -20.08
C ILE A 72 6.19 11.02 -19.40
N PHE A 73 5.47 10.72 -18.32
CA PHE A 73 4.67 11.70 -17.59
C PHE A 73 5.52 12.79 -16.93
N ASP A 74 6.70 12.46 -16.40
CA ASP A 74 7.67 13.46 -15.89
C ASP A 74 8.02 14.50 -16.97
N ARG A 75 8.28 14.05 -18.19
CA ARG A 75 8.60 14.94 -19.32
C ARG A 75 7.42 15.72 -19.86
N LEU A 76 6.21 15.16 -19.80
CA LEU A 76 4.99 15.91 -20.14
C LEU A 76 4.78 17.04 -19.12
N LYS A 77 4.93 16.73 -17.84
CA LYS A 77 4.70 17.67 -16.73
C LYS A 77 5.63 18.88 -16.76
N ASP A 78 6.88 18.71 -17.17
CA ASP A 78 7.84 19.81 -17.29
C ASP A 78 7.97 20.42 -18.70
N GLY A 79 7.15 19.94 -19.64
CA GLY A 79 7.05 20.48 -21.00
C GLY A 79 8.21 20.09 -21.92
N ARG A 80 9.10 19.17 -21.52
CA ARG A 80 10.14 18.60 -22.42
C ARG A 80 9.56 17.66 -23.48
N LEU A 81 8.32 17.22 -23.31
CA LEU A 81 7.56 16.39 -24.25
C LEU A 81 6.14 16.94 -24.36
N LYS A 82 5.55 16.86 -25.55
CA LYS A 82 4.14 17.19 -25.79
C LYS A 82 3.39 15.97 -26.30
N LEU A 83 2.07 15.96 -26.10
CA LEU A 83 1.21 14.86 -26.54
C LEU A 83 1.15 14.75 -28.07
N GLU A 84 1.32 15.87 -28.76
CA GLU A 84 1.27 15.97 -30.23
C GLU A 84 2.63 15.71 -30.89
N ASP A 85 3.72 15.59 -30.10
CA ASP A 85 5.01 15.21 -30.66
C ASP A 85 4.89 13.83 -31.31
N GLU A 86 5.54 13.64 -32.45
CA GLU A 86 5.50 12.37 -33.18
C GLU A 86 6.87 11.70 -33.21
N PHE A 87 6.88 10.37 -33.07
CA PHE A 87 8.08 9.57 -33.18
C PHE A 87 7.99 8.58 -34.35
N LEU A 88 9.11 8.43 -35.05
CA LEU A 88 9.26 7.51 -36.16
C LEU A 88 9.34 6.07 -35.65
N VAL A 89 8.58 5.17 -36.26
CA VAL A 89 8.64 3.73 -35.99
C VAL A 89 9.88 3.16 -36.68
N SER A 90 10.89 2.82 -35.88
CA SER A 90 12.14 2.21 -36.35
C SER A 90 11.95 0.75 -36.79
N GLU A 91 12.89 0.24 -37.60
CA GLU A 91 12.93 -1.19 -37.93
C GLU A 91 13.08 -2.06 -36.68
N LYS A 92 13.83 -1.58 -35.69
CA LYS A 92 14.00 -2.26 -34.40
C LYS A 92 12.67 -2.40 -33.68
N ALA A 93 11.94 -1.30 -33.49
CA ALA A 93 10.64 -1.33 -32.82
C ALA A 93 9.64 -2.24 -33.54
N TRP A 94 9.61 -2.18 -34.87
CA TRP A 94 8.74 -3.01 -35.70
C TRP A 94 9.09 -4.51 -35.61
N ARG A 95 10.39 -4.85 -35.65
CA ARG A 95 10.86 -6.24 -35.66
C ARG A 95 10.82 -6.89 -34.27
N GLU A 96 11.28 -6.18 -33.25
CA GLU A 96 11.44 -6.70 -31.88
C GLU A 96 10.20 -6.49 -31.01
N GLY A 97 9.38 -5.48 -31.30
CA GLY A 97 8.17 -5.16 -30.53
C GLY A 97 6.85 -5.30 -31.30
N GLY A 98 6.90 -5.44 -32.63
CA GLY A 98 5.72 -5.54 -33.47
C GLY A 98 5.11 -6.94 -33.55
N ALA A 99 4.25 -7.16 -34.54
CA ALA A 99 3.47 -8.39 -34.70
C ALA A 99 4.29 -9.69 -34.73
N ASN A 100 5.51 -9.64 -35.27
CA ASN A 100 6.38 -10.82 -35.39
C ASN A 100 7.15 -11.16 -34.10
N SER A 101 7.09 -10.31 -33.07
CA SER A 101 7.77 -10.53 -31.79
C SER A 101 7.15 -11.64 -30.93
N GLY A 102 5.88 -11.99 -31.20
CA GLY A 102 5.10 -12.87 -30.33
C GLY A 102 4.64 -12.21 -29.02
N GLY A 103 4.98 -10.94 -28.80
CA GLY A 103 4.55 -10.14 -27.65
C GLY A 103 3.32 -9.28 -27.92
N SER A 104 2.90 -8.51 -26.91
CA SER A 104 1.89 -7.46 -27.09
C SER A 104 2.43 -6.35 -28.00
N THR A 105 1.60 -5.89 -28.93
CA THR A 105 1.96 -4.90 -29.97
C THR A 105 0.77 -4.00 -30.24
N MET A 106 1.05 -2.75 -30.61
CA MET A 106 0.09 -1.78 -31.12
C MET A 106 -0.07 -1.87 -32.65
N PHE A 107 0.65 -2.79 -33.29
CA PHE A 107 0.70 -3.02 -34.74
C PHE A 107 1.17 -1.78 -35.51
N LEU A 108 2.20 -1.11 -34.99
CA LEU A 108 2.75 0.10 -35.60
C LEU A 108 3.40 -0.22 -36.97
N PRO A 109 3.00 0.45 -38.06
CA PRO A 109 3.63 0.26 -39.36
C PRO A 109 5.10 0.72 -39.37
N LEU A 110 5.98 -0.01 -40.07
CA LEU A 110 7.36 0.42 -40.27
C LEU A 110 7.40 1.76 -41.03
N ASN A 111 8.27 2.68 -40.60
CA ASN A 111 8.46 4.01 -41.18
C ASN A 111 7.26 4.97 -41.07
N SER A 112 6.22 4.63 -40.29
CA SER A 112 5.19 5.62 -39.93
C SER A 112 5.63 6.49 -38.76
N SER A 113 4.95 7.62 -38.57
CA SER A 113 5.03 8.45 -37.36
C SER A 113 3.82 8.21 -36.46
N VAL A 114 4.01 8.26 -35.14
CA VAL A 114 2.95 8.04 -34.14
C VAL A 114 3.06 9.10 -33.05
N SER A 115 1.92 9.69 -32.67
CA SER A 115 1.86 10.70 -31.61
C SER A 115 2.22 10.12 -30.24
N VAL A 116 2.79 10.94 -29.35
CA VAL A 116 3.05 10.57 -27.95
C VAL A 116 1.75 10.16 -27.25
N ALA A 117 0.64 10.84 -27.52
CA ALA A 117 -0.68 10.48 -26.96
C ALA A 117 -1.07 9.04 -27.31
N ASP A 118 -0.93 8.64 -28.57
CA ASP A 118 -1.24 7.29 -29.04
C ASP A 118 -0.26 6.26 -28.48
N LEU A 119 1.03 6.58 -28.40
CA LEU A 119 2.03 5.72 -27.80
C LEU A 119 1.71 5.43 -26.32
N ILE A 120 1.34 6.44 -25.54
CA ILE A 120 0.94 6.27 -24.14
C ILE A 120 -0.24 5.31 -24.04
N LYS A 121 -1.29 5.50 -24.86
CA LYS A 121 -2.46 4.61 -24.87
C LYS A 121 -2.09 3.18 -25.28
N GLY A 122 -1.23 3.01 -26.29
CA GLY A 122 -0.68 1.72 -26.69
C GLY A 122 0.10 1.01 -25.58
N ILE A 123 0.90 1.75 -24.82
CA ILE A 123 1.68 1.24 -23.69
C ILE A 123 0.76 0.84 -22.54
N ILE A 124 -0.18 1.69 -22.14
CA ILE A 124 -1.05 1.48 -20.98
C ILE A 124 -2.07 0.38 -21.26
N ILE A 125 -2.91 0.56 -22.30
CA ILE A 125 -4.10 -0.25 -22.57
C ILE A 125 -3.68 -1.59 -23.18
N GLN A 126 -2.80 -1.54 -24.19
CA GLN A 126 -2.41 -2.73 -24.95
C GLN A 126 -1.14 -3.40 -24.49
N SER A 127 -0.31 -2.72 -23.72
CA SER A 127 1.01 -3.23 -23.36
C SER A 127 1.94 -3.38 -24.58
N GLY A 128 1.75 -2.56 -25.62
CA GLY A 128 2.48 -2.67 -26.89
C GLY A 128 3.99 -2.50 -26.70
N ASN A 129 4.77 -3.53 -27.04
CA ASN A 129 6.23 -3.51 -26.97
C ASN A 129 6.81 -2.56 -28.03
N ASP A 130 6.29 -2.59 -29.25
CA ASP A 130 6.59 -1.63 -30.32
C ASP A 130 6.41 -0.18 -29.86
N ALA A 131 5.22 0.17 -29.34
CA ALA A 131 4.95 1.52 -28.83
C ALA A 131 5.93 1.92 -27.71
N THR A 132 6.29 0.96 -26.87
CA THR A 132 7.25 1.18 -25.78
C THR A 132 8.67 1.43 -26.30
N ILE A 133 9.11 0.70 -27.33
CA ILE A 133 10.43 0.89 -27.96
C ILE A 133 10.45 2.23 -28.72
N VAL A 134 9.41 2.56 -29.48
CA VAL A 134 9.30 3.84 -30.20
C VAL A 134 9.35 5.02 -29.23
N ALA A 135 8.59 4.97 -28.13
CA ALA A 135 8.65 6.02 -27.12
C ALA A 135 10.06 6.16 -26.51
N ALA A 136 10.72 5.05 -26.20
CA ALA A 136 12.07 5.07 -25.65
C ALA A 136 13.11 5.66 -26.63
N GLU A 137 13.06 5.24 -27.89
CA GLU A 137 13.94 5.75 -28.95
C GLU A 137 13.69 7.22 -29.26
N GLY A 138 12.42 7.64 -29.35
CA GLY A 138 12.06 9.04 -29.60
C GLY A 138 12.49 9.99 -28.47
N ILE A 139 12.41 9.51 -27.21
CA ILE A 139 12.70 10.33 -26.03
C ILE A 139 14.19 10.37 -25.68
N ALA A 140 14.90 9.25 -25.84
CA ALA A 140 16.27 9.08 -25.34
C ALA A 140 17.28 8.73 -26.44
N GLY A 141 16.84 8.61 -27.70
CA GLY A 141 17.66 8.18 -28.83
C GLY A 141 17.93 6.67 -28.88
N SER A 142 17.86 5.97 -27.74
CA SER A 142 18.02 4.51 -27.68
C SER A 142 17.35 3.90 -26.45
N VAL A 143 17.04 2.61 -26.54
CA VAL A 143 16.47 1.81 -25.45
C VAL A 143 17.38 1.76 -24.22
N SER A 144 18.70 1.66 -24.38
CA SER A 144 19.64 1.59 -23.26
C SER A 144 19.72 2.90 -22.49
N VAL A 145 19.80 4.03 -23.20
CA VAL A 145 19.78 5.36 -22.56
C VAL A 145 18.44 5.58 -21.86
N PHE A 146 17.32 5.10 -22.44
CA PHE A 146 16.03 5.17 -21.76
C PHE A 146 16.00 4.33 -20.48
N ALA A 147 16.62 3.15 -20.45
CA ALA A 147 16.73 2.34 -19.23
C ALA A 147 17.52 3.08 -18.12
N ASP A 148 18.59 3.81 -18.45
CA ASP A 148 19.29 4.66 -17.49
C ASP A 148 18.34 5.72 -16.89
N MET A 149 17.45 6.28 -17.71
CA MET A 149 16.42 7.22 -17.24
C MET A 149 15.40 6.58 -16.31
N MET A 150 14.97 5.36 -16.63
CA MET A 150 14.07 4.59 -15.77
C MET A 150 14.70 4.34 -14.40
N ASN A 151 15.99 4.01 -14.34
CA ASN A 151 16.71 3.79 -13.08
C ASN A 151 16.97 5.10 -12.32
N ALA A 152 17.23 6.21 -13.03
CA ALA A 152 17.31 7.53 -12.41
C ALA A 152 15.96 7.93 -11.77
N GLU A 153 14.85 7.67 -12.46
CA GLU A 153 13.50 7.93 -11.95
C GLU A 153 13.13 7.01 -10.79
N ALA A 154 13.46 5.72 -10.89
CA ALA A 154 13.32 4.75 -9.80
C ALA A 154 14.00 5.24 -8.51
N LYS A 155 15.22 5.78 -8.62
CA LYS A 155 15.95 6.36 -7.48
C LYS A 155 15.26 7.60 -6.90
N LYS A 156 14.69 8.48 -7.73
CA LYS A 156 13.94 9.66 -7.25
C LYS A 156 12.68 9.25 -6.48
N ILE A 157 11.99 8.21 -6.94
CA ILE A 157 10.77 7.68 -6.32
C ILE A 157 11.10 6.88 -5.04
N GLY A 158 12.34 6.37 -4.91
CA GLY A 158 12.76 5.54 -3.77
C GLY A 158 12.53 4.04 -3.97
N LEU A 159 12.51 3.59 -5.24
CA LEU A 159 12.43 2.17 -5.63
C LEU A 159 13.82 1.54 -5.53
N THR A 160 14.24 1.24 -4.31
CA THR A 160 15.63 0.87 -3.99
C THR A 160 15.96 -0.60 -4.26
N ALA A 161 14.95 -1.44 -4.49
CA ALA A 161 15.10 -2.88 -4.73
C ALA A 161 14.68 -3.29 -6.16
N SER A 162 14.63 -2.32 -7.08
CA SER A 162 14.22 -2.53 -8.47
C SER A 162 15.25 -1.97 -9.44
N HIS A 163 15.43 -2.66 -10.57
CA HIS A 163 16.36 -2.28 -11.62
C HIS A 163 15.78 -2.63 -13.00
N PHE A 164 15.86 -1.69 -13.93
CA PHE A 164 15.29 -1.80 -15.27
C PHE A 164 16.40 -1.83 -16.33
N MET A 165 16.32 -2.81 -17.23
CA MET A 165 17.27 -2.94 -18.36
C MET A 165 16.62 -2.59 -19.70
N ASN A 166 15.28 -2.61 -19.75
CA ASN A 166 14.53 -2.24 -20.94
C ASN A 166 13.12 -1.70 -20.57
N PRO A 167 12.51 -0.88 -21.44
CA PRO A 167 11.27 -0.17 -21.13
C PRO A 167 10.02 -1.06 -21.20
N HIS A 168 10.09 -2.18 -21.92
CA HIS A 168 8.95 -3.08 -22.15
C HIS A 168 8.89 -4.24 -21.15
N GLY A 169 9.99 -4.54 -20.45
CA GLY A 169 10.10 -5.62 -19.48
C GLY A 169 10.25 -7.02 -20.08
N LEU A 170 10.89 -7.13 -21.26
CA LEU A 170 11.28 -8.45 -21.78
C LEU A 170 12.44 -8.99 -20.93
N PRO A 171 12.64 -10.33 -20.88
CA PRO A 171 13.63 -10.94 -20.00
C PRO A 171 15.04 -10.37 -20.17
N ASP A 172 15.65 -10.02 -19.04
CA ASP A 172 17.05 -9.63 -18.92
C ASP A 172 17.52 -10.07 -17.52
N PRO A 173 18.69 -10.72 -17.37
CA PRO A 173 19.17 -11.21 -16.07
C PRO A 173 19.35 -10.15 -14.99
N GLU A 174 19.62 -8.89 -15.37
CA GLU A 174 19.84 -7.80 -14.41
C GLU A 174 18.55 -7.01 -14.11
N GLN A 175 17.44 -7.35 -14.79
CA GLN A 175 16.17 -6.67 -14.65
C GLN A 175 15.26 -7.34 -13.61
N HIS A 176 14.89 -6.60 -12.57
CA HIS A 176 14.03 -7.09 -11.50
C HIS A 176 13.23 -5.97 -10.85
N VAL A 177 12.11 -6.33 -10.22
CA VAL A 177 11.28 -5.46 -9.38
C VAL A 177 10.83 -6.23 -8.16
N THR A 178 10.42 -5.51 -7.11
CA THR A 178 9.71 -6.07 -5.96
C THR A 178 8.24 -5.65 -6.00
N MET A 179 7.36 -6.40 -5.32
CA MET A 179 5.94 -6.01 -5.23
C MET A 179 5.80 -4.69 -4.47
N ARG A 180 6.61 -4.48 -3.43
CA ARG A 180 6.63 -3.23 -2.66
C ARG A 180 7.02 -2.02 -3.50
N ASP A 181 8.03 -2.15 -4.37
CA ASP A 181 8.41 -1.04 -5.24
C ASP A 181 7.39 -0.78 -6.35
N LEU A 182 6.70 -1.81 -6.84
CA LEU A 182 5.59 -1.62 -7.78
C LEU A 182 4.38 -0.92 -7.14
N ASP A 183 4.08 -1.23 -5.87
CA ASP A 183 3.04 -0.55 -5.09
C ASP A 183 3.36 0.94 -4.88
N LYS A 184 4.62 1.25 -4.52
CA LYS A 184 5.12 2.64 -4.46
C LYS A 184 5.04 3.34 -5.81
N LEU A 185 5.44 2.67 -6.90
CA LEU A 185 5.39 3.24 -8.25
C LEU A 185 3.95 3.55 -8.67
N ALA A 186 3.00 2.65 -8.39
CA ALA A 186 1.58 2.91 -8.64
C ALA A 186 1.06 4.08 -7.79
N THR A 187 1.41 4.13 -6.52
CA THR A 187 1.09 5.26 -5.62
C THR A 187 1.63 6.58 -6.18
N TYR A 188 2.88 6.59 -6.64
CA TYR A 188 3.53 7.74 -7.25
C TYR A 188 2.79 8.19 -8.52
N LEU A 189 2.47 7.27 -9.44
CA LEU A 189 1.74 7.58 -10.67
C LEU A 189 0.38 8.21 -10.38
N ILE A 190 -0.39 7.63 -9.46
CA ILE A 190 -1.73 8.10 -9.09
C ILE A 190 -1.70 9.49 -8.46
N SER A 191 -0.75 9.73 -7.54
CA SER A 191 -0.67 10.97 -6.78
C SER A 191 0.00 12.12 -7.54
N THR A 192 0.98 11.81 -8.39
CA THR A 192 1.83 12.82 -9.04
C THR A 192 1.27 13.29 -10.38
N TYR A 193 0.51 12.40 -11.07
CA TYR A 193 -0.07 12.65 -12.40
C TYR A 193 -1.57 12.29 -12.44
N PRO A 194 -2.40 12.86 -11.53
CA PRO A 194 -3.84 12.57 -11.50
C PRO A 194 -4.57 12.93 -12.81
N GLU A 195 -4.03 13.85 -13.61
CA GLU A 195 -4.53 14.22 -14.94
C GLU A 195 -4.34 13.12 -16.00
N HIS A 196 -3.33 12.27 -15.84
CA HIS A 196 -3.04 11.19 -16.78
C HIS A 196 -3.49 9.82 -16.27
N TYR A 197 -3.71 9.67 -14.95
CA TYR A 197 -4.17 8.42 -14.35
C TYR A 197 -5.46 7.84 -14.98
N PRO A 198 -6.48 8.62 -15.41
CA PRO A 198 -7.69 8.09 -16.04
C PRO A 198 -7.42 7.19 -17.26
N LEU A 199 -6.29 7.34 -17.95
CA LEU A 199 -5.89 6.50 -19.08
C LEU A 199 -5.80 5.01 -18.72
N PHE A 200 -5.48 4.68 -17.46
CA PHE A 200 -5.42 3.28 -16.99
C PHE A 200 -6.80 2.61 -16.88
N SER A 201 -7.86 3.41 -16.83
CA SER A 201 -9.26 2.97 -16.76
C SER A 201 -9.98 2.94 -18.12
N GLU A 202 -9.35 3.41 -19.20
CA GLU A 202 -9.91 3.27 -20.56
C GLU A 202 -10.06 1.79 -20.92
N GLU A 203 -11.28 1.36 -21.25
CA GLU A 203 -11.61 -0.04 -21.52
C GLU A 203 -11.11 -0.52 -22.89
N GLU A 204 -11.02 0.39 -23.85
CA GLU A 204 -10.57 0.09 -25.20
C GLU A 204 -9.84 1.27 -25.83
N PHE A 205 -8.94 0.92 -26.76
CA PHE A 205 -8.17 1.85 -27.56
C PHE A 205 -8.43 1.56 -29.03
N HIS A 206 -8.64 2.60 -29.83
CA HIS A 206 -8.88 2.48 -31.27
C HIS A 206 -7.69 3.07 -31.99
N PHE A 207 -6.95 2.24 -32.72
CA PHE A 207 -5.78 2.69 -33.48
C PHE A 207 -5.67 1.93 -34.80
N ASN A 208 -5.39 2.65 -35.88
CA ASN A 208 -5.21 2.07 -37.23
C ASN A 208 -6.36 1.13 -37.66
N GLY A 209 -7.61 1.50 -37.31
CA GLY A 209 -8.79 0.67 -37.60
C GLY A 209 -8.94 -0.59 -36.75
N ILE A 210 -8.12 -0.77 -35.71
CA ILE A 210 -8.14 -1.93 -34.81
C ILE A 210 -8.63 -1.47 -33.43
N VAL A 211 -9.68 -2.14 -32.93
CA VAL A 211 -10.17 -1.98 -31.56
C VAL A 211 -9.44 -2.93 -30.63
N GLN A 212 -8.91 -2.38 -29.55
CA GLN A 212 -7.93 -3.03 -28.71
C GLN A 212 -8.32 -2.87 -27.24
N ARG A 213 -8.80 -3.95 -26.61
CA ARG A 213 -9.32 -3.95 -25.23
C ARG A 213 -8.23 -3.97 -24.15
N ASN A 214 -8.47 -3.26 -23.07
CA ASN A 214 -7.64 -3.26 -21.88
C ASN A 214 -7.55 -4.68 -21.28
N ARG A 215 -6.35 -5.05 -20.82
CA ARG A 215 -6.04 -6.39 -20.32
C ARG A 215 -6.34 -6.58 -18.83
N ASN A 216 -6.65 -5.50 -18.11
CA ASN A 216 -6.92 -5.53 -16.68
C ASN A 216 -8.29 -6.17 -16.39
N PRO A 217 -8.34 -7.34 -15.72
CA PRO A 217 -9.59 -8.06 -15.49
C PRO A 217 -10.52 -7.40 -14.45
N LEU A 218 -10.07 -6.35 -13.77
CA LEU A 218 -10.81 -5.71 -12.67
C LEU A 218 -11.56 -4.44 -13.09
N LEU A 219 -11.36 -3.91 -14.30
CA LEU A 219 -12.03 -2.67 -14.73
C LEU A 219 -13.55 -2.79 -14.68
N ALA A 220 -14.09 -3.91 -15.17
CA ALA A 220 -15.52 -4.21 -15.12
C ALA A 220 -16.08 -4.39 -13.69
N LEU A 221 -15.21 -4.41 -12.67
CA LEU A 221 -15.56 -4.54 -11.25
C LEU A 221 -15.31 -3.23 -10.47
N GLY A 222 -15.02 -2.13 -11.16
CA GLY A 222 -14.82 -0.81 -10.55
C GLY A 222 -13.38 -0.49 -10.15
N ALA A 223 -12.40 -1.33 -10.52
CA ALA A 223 -10.99 -0.92 -10.43
C ALA A 223 -10.67 0.13 -11.51
N ASP A 224 -9.73 1.02 -11.22
CA ASP A 224 -9.37 2.14 -12.09
C ASP A 224 -7.91 2.08 -12.58
N GLY A 225 -7.24 0.94 -12.41
CA GLY A 225 -5.91 0.68 -12.90
C GLY A 225 -5.32 -0.65 -12.42
N LEU A 226 -4.06 -0.98 -12.70
CA LEU A 226 -3.15 -0.24 -13.58
C LEU A 226 -2.61 -1.14 -14.70
N LYS A 227 -1.85 -2.19 -14.38
CA LYS A 227 -1.08 -2.90 -15.40
C LYS A 227 -0.96 -4.39 -15.14
N THR A 228 -1.20 -5.17 -16.19
CA THR A 228 -0.91 -6.60 -16.22
C THR A 228 0.50 -6.89 -16.74
N GLY A 229 1.09 -7.98 -16.24
CA GLY A 229 2.37 -8.54 -16.69
C GLY A 229 2.27 -10.03 -16.97
N HIS A 230 2.99 -10.52 -17.97
CA HIS A 230 3.18 -11.95 -18.21
C HIS A 230 4.45 -12.20 -19.04
N THR A 231 5.25 -13.16 -18.59
CA THR A 231 6.24 -13.90 -19.38
C THR A 231 6.22 -15.34 -18.90
N GLN A 232 6.79 -16.27 -19.67
CA GLN A 232 6.94 -17.65 -19.24
C GLN A 232 7.77 -17.76 -17.94
N ALA A 233 8.78 -16.91 -17.77
CA ALA A 233 9.65 -16.91 -16.60
C ALA A 233 9.00 -16.30 -15.34
N SER A 234 8.17 -15.26 -15.49
CA SER A 234 7.55 -14.53 -14.37
C SER A 234 6.19 -15.07 -13.94
N GLY A 235 5.55 -15.92 -14.76
CA GLY A 235 4.12 -16.19 -14.64
C GLY A 235 3.28 -14.93 -14.89
N TYR A 236 2.02 -14.96 -14.43
CA TYR A 236 1.05 -13.89 -14.58
C TYR A 236 1.06 -12.94 -13.37
N ALA A 237 1.04 -11.64 -13.65
CA ALA A 237 1.18 -10.58 -12.67
C ALA A 237 0.19 -9.43 -12.92
N LEU A 238 -0.08 -8.64 -11.89
CA LEU A 238 -0.97 -7.48 -11.92
C LEU A 238 -0.56 -6.46 -10.86
N VAL A 239 -0.54 -5.19 -11.23
CA VAL A 239 -0.62 -4.05 -10.31
C VAL A 239 -1.98 -3.41 -10.52
N ALA A 240 -2.76 -3.27 -9.45
CA ALA A 240 -4.12 -2.78 -9.52
C ALA A 240 -4.43 -1.74 -8.44
N SER A 241 -5.42 -0.90 -8.72
CA SER A 241 -5.99 0.02 -7.75
C SER A 241 -7.50 0.04 -7.84
N ALA A 242 -8.15 0.21 -6.70
CA ALA A 242 -9.60 0.33 -6.57
C ALA A 242 -9.94 1.28 -5.43
N LYS A 243 -11.17 1.82 -5.48
CA LYS A 243 -11.70 2.75 -4.50
C LYS A 243 -13.05 2.31 -3.96
N ALA A 244 -13.31 2.61 -2.70
CA ALA A 244 -14.63 2.59 -2.09
C ALA A 244 -14.83 3.90 -1.31
N GLY A 245 -15.67 4.79 -1.81
CA GLY A 245 -15.73 6.18 -1.33
C GLY A 245 -14.38 6.88 -1.54
N GLU A 246 -13.87 7.53 -0.49
CA GLU A 246 -12.55 8.20 -0.51
C GLU A 246 -11.38 7.24 -0.29
N ARG A 247 -11.65 6.02 0.21
CA ARG A 247 -10.60 5.05 0.53
C ARG A 247 -10.10 4.38 -0.75
N ARG A 248 -8.78 4.43 -0.98
CA ARG A 248 -8.09 3.78 -2.10
C ARG A 248 -7.16 2.69 -1.60
N ILE A 249 -7.22 1.54 -2.26
CA ILE A 249 -6.21 0.49 -2.12
C ILE A 249 -5.38 0.37 -3.40
N ILE A 250 -4.14 -0.05 -3.23
CA ILE A 250 -3.25 -0.51 -4.31
C ILE A 250 -2.72 -1.88 -3.93
N PHE A 251 -2.54 -2.75 -4.91
CA PHE A 251 -1.84 -4.01 -4.70
C PHE A 251 -1.04 -4.42 -5.92
N ALA A 252 0.01 -5.19 -5.68
CA ALA A 252 0.83 -5.83 -6.71
C ALA A 252 0.92 -7.33 -6.41
N ILE A 253 0.76 -8.16 -7.45
CA ILE A 253 0.87 -9.63 -7.39
C ILE A 253 1.66 -10.15 -8.58
N THR A 254 2.39 -11.24 -8.39
CA THR A 254 3.15 -11.92 -9.47
C THR A 254 3.18 -13.43 -9.27
N GLY A 255 3.67 -14.16 -10.28
CA GLY A 255 3.96 -15.61 -10.18
C GLY A 255 2.76 -16.54 -10.39
N LEU A 256 1.61 -16.04 -10.86
CA LEU A 256 0.42 -16.86 -11.01
C LEU A 256 0.50 -17.75 -12.27
N PRO A 257 -0.11 -18.95 -12.27
CA PRO A 257 0.08 -19.92 -13.35
C PRO A 257 -0.79 -19.66 -14.59
N SER A 258 -1.82 -18.82 -14.49
CA SER A 258 -2.75 -18.56 -15.61
C SER A 258 -3.43 -17.19 -15.52
N VAL A 259 -4.00 -16.75 -16.64
CA VAL A 259 -4.88 -15.56 -16.70
C VAL A 259 -6.04 -15.68 -15.71
N LYS A 260 -6.62 -16.88 -15.58
CA LYS A 260 -7.73 -17.15 -14.66
C LYS A 260 -7.29 -17.00 -13.20
N ALA A 261 -6.19 -17.64 -12.81
CA ALA A 261 -5.63 -17.54 -11.47
C ALA A 261 -5.27 -16.09 -11.11
N ARG A 262 -4.71 -15.32 -12.07
CA ARG A 262 -4.50 -13.88 -11.92
C ARG A 262 -5.79 -13.12 -11.63
N ALA A 263 -6.85 -13.37 -12.39
CA ALA A 263 -8.13 -12.69 -12.19
C ALA A 263 -8.79 -13.07 -10.86
N GLU A 264 -8.68 -14.32 -10.42
CA GLU A 264 -9.23 -14.80 -9.14
C GLU A 264 -8.49 -14.18 -7.95
N ALA A 265 -7.16 -14.31 -7.88
CA ALA A 265 -6.35 -13.73 -6.81
C ALA A 265 -6.50 -12.20 -6.73
N ALA A 266 -6.60 -11.53 -7.88
CA ALA A 266 -6.82 -10.09 -7.92
C ALA A 266 -8.18 -9.68 -7.35
N ARG A 267 -9.25 -10.44 -7.61
CA ARG A 267 -10.58 -10.18 -7.04
C ARG A 267 -10.62 -10.42 -5.54
N GLU A 268 -9.95 -11.48 -5.08
CA GLU A 268 -9.83 -11.79 -3.66
C GLU A 268 -9.13 -10.66 -2.90
N LEU A 269 -7.97 -10.20 -3.39
CA LEU A 269 -7.23 -9.09 -2.78
C LEU A 269 -8.00 -7.77 -2.81
N MET A 270 -8.65 -7.45 -3.94
CA MET A 270 -9.48 -6.24 -4.04
C MET A 270 -10.63 -6.28 -3.04
N THR A 271 -11.32 -7.43 -2.93
CA THR A 271 -12.43 -7.61 -1.98
C THR A 271 -11.94 -7.53 -0.54
N TYR A 272 -10.84 -8.21 -0.23
CA TYR A 272 -10.22 -8.19 1.10
C TYR A 272 -9.79 -6.79 1.51
N GLY A 273 -9.11 -6.04 0.64
CA GLY A 273 -8.67 -4.69 0.94
C GLY A 273 -9.82 -3.71 1.15
N LEU A 274 -10.84 -3.76 0.30
CA LEU A 274 -11.97 -2.83 0.38
C LEU A 274 -12.92 -3.13 1.55
N ASN A 275 -13.17 -4.42 1.84
CA ASN A 275 -14.24 -4.81 2.76
C ASN A 275 -13.72 -5.42 4.08
N GLY A 276 -12.47 -5.85 4.14
CA GLY A 276 -11.89 -6.56 5.29
C GLY A 276 -11.41 -5.66 6.42
N PHE A 277 -11.47 -4.34 6.26
CA PHE A 277 -10.90 -3.38 7.21
C PHE A 277 -11.86 -2.24 7.54
N GLU A 278 -11.69 -1.67 8.72
CA GLU A 278 -12.42 -0.50 9.19
C GLU A 278 -11.51 0.47 9.96
N ASP A 279 -11.86 1.76 9.90
CA ASP A 279 -11.16 2.80 10.64
C ASP A 279 -11.59 2.74 12.11
N LEU A 280 -10.68 2.31 12.97
CA LEU A 280 -10.87 2.24 14.41
C LEU A 280 -10.18 3.42 15.09
N VAL A 281 -10.93 4.22 15.85
CA VAL A 281 -10.35 5.23 16.75
C VAL A 281 -9.88 4.53 18.02
N VAL A 282 -8.57 4.29 18.15
CA VAL A 282 -8.00 3.62 19.33
C VAL A 282 -7.81 4.61 20.48
N VAL A 283 -7.42 5.84 20.15
CA VAL A 283 -7.29 6.94 21.09
C VAL A 283 -8.04 8.12 20.50
N ALA A 284 -9.02 8.66 21.22
CA ALA A 284 -9.78 9.82 20.78
C ALA A 284 -9.05 11.11 21.14
N LYS A 285 -9.24 12.15 20.32
CA LYS A 285 -8.93 13.52 20.72
C LYS A 285 -9.60 13.85 22.07
N ASP A 286 -8.92 14.65 22.88
CA ASP A 286 -9.34 15.09 24.21
C ASP A 286 -9.45 13.95 25.24
N MET A 287 -9.00 12.72 24.90
CA MET A 287 -8.88 11.63 25.87
C MET A 287 -7.97 12.07 27.04
N PRO A 288 -8.43 11.95 28.30
CA PRO A 288 -7.62 12.28 29.46
C PRO A 288 -6.39 11.39 29.57
N ALA A 289 -5.21 11.99 29.72
CA ALA A 289 -3.93 11.31 29.90
C ALA A 289 -3.39 11.40 31.34
N GLY A 290 -4.10 12.09 32.23
CA GLY A 290 -3.72 12.33 33.62
C GLY A 290 -3.48 13.82 33.90
N GLU A 291 -2.65 14.12 34.89
CA GLU A 291 -2.21 15.48 35.22
C GLU A 291 -0.69 15.55 35.27
N VAL A 292 -0.15 16.71 34.91
CA VAL A 292 1.29 17.01 35.00
C VAL A 292 1.52 18.11 36.03
N SER A 293 2.49 17.91 36.92
CA SER A 293 2.85 18.89 37.94
C SER A 293 3.40 20.18 37.32
N VAL A 294 2.96 21.32 37.84
CA VAL A 294 3.38 22.65 37.39
C VAL A 294 4.19 23.34 38.47
N GLU A 295 5.47 23.55 38.20
CA GLU A 295 6.36 24.36 39.02
C GLU A 295 6.03 25.85 38.87
N ASN A 296 6.04 26.57 39.99
CA ASN A 296 5.72 27.99 40.07
C ASN A 296 4.33 28.35 39.50
N GLY A 297 3.41 27.39 39.40
CA GLY A 297 2.05 27.62 38.92
C GLY A 297 1.12 28.15 40.01
N ALA A 298 0.13 28.95 39.61
CA ALA A 298 -0.98 29.38 40.46
C ALA A 298 -1.80 28.19 41.00
N VAL A 299 -1.75 27.05 40.30
CA VAL A 299 -2.23 25.73 40.71
C VAL A 299 -1.11 24.69 40.53
N PRO A 300 -1.11 23.59 41.31
CA PRO A 300 0.03 22.66 41.36
C PRO A 300 0.12 21.68 40.17
N SER A 301 -0.91 21.60 39.33
CA SER A 301 -0.97 20.69 38.20
C SER A 301 -1.84 21.23 37.06
N VAL A 302 -1.65 20.69 35.87
CA VAL A 302 -2.46 20.95 34.67
C VAL A 302 -2.97 19.63 34.09
N PRO A 303 -4.24 19.53 33.67
CA PRO A 303 -4.76 18.34 33.01
C PRO A 303 -4.06 18.11 31.67
N ALA A 304 -3.72 16.86 31.39
CA ALA A 304 -3.11 16.44 30.15
C ALA A 304 -4.14 15.68 29.29
N ILE A 305 -4.25 16.06 28.01
CA ILE A 305 -5.21 15.48 27.06
C ILE A 305 -4.52 15.15 25.73
N VAL A 306 -5.06 14.19 24.98
CA VAL A 306 -4.53 13.84 23.66
C VAL A 306 -4.95 14.90 22.63
N SER A 307 -4.00 15.38 21.82
CA SER A 307 -4.27 16.50 20.90
C SER A 307 -5.14 16.14 19.69
N ASN A 308 -5.07 14.89 19.20
CA ASN A 308 -5.76 14.41 18.01
C ASN A 308 -6.12 12.92 18.12
N ASP A 309 -7.11 12.47 17.35
CA ASP A 309 -7.42 11.04 17.22
C ASP A 309 -6.19 10.25 16.73
N ILE A 310 -5.96 9.08 17.32
CA ILE A 310 -5.16 8.02 16.70
C ILE A 310 -6.12 7.01 16.11
N ARG A 311 -6.14 6.96 14.78
CA ARG A 311 -6.93 6.01 13.99
C ARG A 311 -6.03 4.94 13.42
N VAL A 312 -6.48 3.70 13.48
CA VAL A 312 -5.81 2.56 12.87
C VAL A 312 -6.78 1.86 11.95
N LEU A 313 -6.26 1.31 10.86
CA LEU A 313 -7.05 0.50 9.94
C LEU A 313 -7.01 -0.95 10.45
N ALA A 314 -8.06 -1.34 11.18
CA ALA A 314 -8.15 -2.64 11.81
C ALA A 314 -8.79 -3.65 10.86
N ALA A 315 -8.25 -4.87 10.83
CA ALA A 315 -8.95 -5.99 10.19
C ALA A 315 -10.22 -6.28 10.98
N ARG A 316 -11.36 -6.43 10.29
CA ARG A 316 -12.64 -6.75 10.92
C ARG A 316 -12.52 -8.06 11.73
N GLY A 317 -12.94 -8.02 12.99
CA GLY A 317 -12.81 -9.10 13.96
C GLY A 317 -11.46 -9.15 14.69
N GLN A 318 -10.57 -8.16 14.52
CA GLN A 318 -9.28 -8.04 15.23
C GLN A 318 -9.15 -6.69 15.96
N GLU A 319 -10.25 -6.14 16.44
CA GLU A 319 -10.31 -4.82 17.09
C GLU A 319 -9.67 -4.82 18.50
N ASP A 320 -9.66 -5.97 19.18
CA ASP A 320 -9.22 -6.07 20.59
C ASP A 320 -7.69 -6.12 20.79
N GLY A 321 -6.89 -6.10 19.72
CA GLY A 321 -5.43 -6.27 19.79
C GLY A 321 -4.63 -4.98 20.04
N TYR A 322 -5.29 -3.82 20.06
CA TYR A 322 -4.62 -2.52 20.20
C TYR A 322 -4.49 -2.10 21.66
N GLN A 323 -3.29 -1.70 22.05
CA GLN A 323 -2.98 -1.15 23.38
C GLN A 323 -2.44 0.26 23.24
N HIS A 324 -2.58 1.08 24.29
CA HIS A 324 -2.00 2.42 24.32
C HIS A 324 -1.28 2.69 25.63
N ALA A 325 -0.23 3.51 25.57
CA ALA A 325 0.55 3.93 26.72
C ALA A 325 0.88 5.43 26.64
N PHE A 326 0.70 6.13 27.76
CA PHE A 326 1.07 7.53 27.92
C PHE A 326 2.48 7.66 28.47
N THR A 327 3.26 8.57 27.91
CA THR A 327 4.53 9.04 28.48
C THR A 327 4.40 10.54 28.69
N LEU A 328 4.24 10.96 29.94
CA LEU A 328 4.13 12.36 30.34
C LEU A 328 5.46 12.90 30.81
N ASP A 329 5.68 14.20 30.61
CA ASP A 329 6.76 14.91 31.24
C ASP A 329 6.53 14.93 32.77
N PRO A 330 7.56 14.69 33.59
CA PRO A 330 7.39 14.56 35.04
C PRO A 330 6.96 15.89 35.69
N LYS A 331 7.29 17.01 35.04
CA LYS A 331 6.97 18.37 35.49
C LYS A 331 7.11 19.37 34.35
N VAL A 332 6.37 20.47 34.44
CA VAL A 332 6.50 21.64 33.57
C VAL A 332 6.55 22.92 34.42
N VAL A 333 6.99 24.03 33.84
CA VAL A 333 7.13 25.32 34.56
C VAL A 333 6.07 26.29 34.03
N ALA A 334 5.41 27.02 34.94
CA ALA A 334 4.46 28.06 34.56
C ALA A 334 5.16 29.25 33.85
N PRO A 335 4.46 29.99 32.96
CA PRO A 335 3.06 29.79 32.58
C PRO A 335 2.89 28.66 31.56
N VAL A 336 1.83 27.87 31.73
CA VAL A 336 1.39 26.82 30.79
C VAL A 336 0.13 27.29 30.08
N LYS A 337 0.09 27.16 28.76
CA LYS A 337 -1.06 27.49 27.92
C LYS A 337 -1.75 26.21 27.40
N PRO A 338 -3.07 26.26 27.12
CA PRO A 338 -3.74 25.17 26.46
C PRO A 338 -3.05 24.83 25.14
N GLY A 339 -2.79 23.55 24.90
CA GLY A 339 -2.06 23.07 23.72
C GLY A 339 -0.54 22.96 23.89
N ASP A 340 0.03 23.46 24.99
CA ASP A 340 1.45 23.22 25.29
C ASP A 340 1.71 21.72 25.45
N ARG A 341 2.83 21.24 24.90
CA ARG A 341 3.15 19.80 24.90
C ARG A 341 3.55 19.34 26.31
N LEU A 342 2.94 18.25 26.75
CA LEU A 342 3.13 17.64 28.08
C LEU A 342 3.56 16.17 28.01
N GLY A 343 3.68 15.60 26.81
CA GLY A 343 4.02 14.20 26.64
C GLY A 343 3.62 13.65 25.27
N THR A 344 3.48 12.32 25.21
CA THR A 344 3.10 11.56 24.02
C THR A 344 2.28 10.32 24.42
N VAL A 345 1.30 9.95 23.60
CA VAL A 345 0.62 8.65 23.65
C VAL A 345 1.09 7.81 22.47
N LYS A 346 1.37 6.53 22.73
CA LYS A 346 1.72 5.53 21.70
C LYS A 346 0.67 4.44 21.68
N VAL A 347 0.27 4.01 20.49
CA VAL A 347 -0.60 2.85 20.26
C VAL A 347 0.23 1.72 19.67
N THR A 348 0.07 0.52 20.22
CA THR A 348 0.76 -0.70 19.78
C THR A 348 -0.23 -1.80 19.40
N PHE A 349 0.13 -2.63 18.43
CA PHE A 349 -0.55 -3.89 18.13
C PHE A 349 0.50 -5.01 18.18
N GLY A 350 0.42 -5.88 19.19
CA GLY A 350 1.56 -6.71 19.58
C GLY A 350 2.78 -5.86 19.90
N ASP A 351 3.92 -6.16 19.29
CA ASP A 351 5.19 -5.44 19.51
C ASP A 351 5.40 -4.23 18.59
N LYS A 352 4.47 -3.95 17.67
CA LYS A 352 4.61 -2.86 16.69
C LYS A 352 3.89 -1.61 17.16
N VAL A 353 4.55 -0.46 17.10
CA VAL A 353 3.91 0.86 17.24
C VAL A 353 3.16 1.17 15.95
N VAL A 354 1.87 1.44 16.06
CA VAL A 354 0.95 1.67 14.93
C VAL A 354 0.36 3.08 14.91
N GLY A 355 0.62 3.89 15.94
CA GLY A 355 0.24 5.30 15.96
C GLY A 355 0.81 6.03 17.17
N GLU A 356 1.03 7.33 17.03
CA GLU A 356 1.47 8.21 18.11
C GLU A 356 0.78 9.57 17.99
N ALA A 357 0.50 10.21 19.12
CA ALA A 357 -0.02 11.58 19.15
C ALA A 357 0.56 12.36 20.34
N PRO A 358 0.73 13.69 20.21
CA PRO A 358 1.08 14.54 21.33
C PRO A 358 0.03 14.48 22.44
N VAL A 359 0.50 14.47 23.68
CA VAL A 359 -0.31 14.85 24.84
C VAL A 359 -0.01 16.30 25.16
N VAL A 360 -1.05 17.09 25.37
CA VAL A 360 -0.99 18.54 25.53
C VAL A 360 -1.78 19.01 26.75
N ALA A 361 -1.51 20.23 27.19
CA ALA A 361 -2.26 20.87 28.28
C ALA A 361 -3.71 21.11 27.87
N GLY A 362 -4.65 20.57 28.64
CA GLY A 362 -6.10 20.79 28.48
C GLY A 362 -6.59 22.11 29.07
N GLY A 363 -5.72 22.87 29.74
CA GLY A 363 -6.04 24.13 30.38
C GLY A 363 -4.81 25.05 30.51
N ALA A 364 -5.02 26.24 31.05
CA ALA A 364 -3.97 27.20 31.32
C ALA A 364 -3.57 27.16 32.81
N VAL A 365 -2.30 27.38 33.10
CA VAL A 365 -1.79 27.63 34.47
C VAL A 365 -0.86 28.84 34.42
N ASP A 366 -1.33 29.95 34.99
CA ASP A 366 -0.52 31.16 35.15
C ASP A 366 0.56 30.97 36.23
N GLU A 367 1.54 31.88 36.28
CA GLU A 367 2.51 31.92 37.36
C GLU A 367 1.85 32.18 38.72
N ALA A 368 2.39 31.58 39.77
CA ALA A 368 1.98 31.81 41.14
C ALA A 368 2.17 33.28 41.53
N SER A 369 1.18 33.86 42.20
CA SER A 369 1.33 35.19 42.79
C SER A 369 2.39 35.21 43.91
N LEU A 370 2.96 36.38 44.19
CA LEU A 370 3.94 36.60 45.27
C LEU A 370 3.47 36.05 46.63
N MET A 371 2.17 36.18 46.95
CA MET A 371 1.59 35.63 48.19
C MET A 371 1.53 34.10 48.19
N GLN A 372 1.19 33.47 47.06
CA GLN A 372 1.20 32.02 46.91
C GLN A 372 2.62 31.46 47.02
N TRP A 373 3.59 32.13 46.40
CA TRP A 373 5.01 31.76 46.47
C TRP A 373 5.55 31.82 47.91
N MET A 374 5.26 32.89 48.64
CA MET A 374 5.66 33.02 50.06
C MET A 374 4.99 31.97 50.94
N THR A 375 3.70 31.70 50.74
CA THR A 375 2.97 30.70 51.53
C THR A 375 3.52 29.30 51.29
N ALA A 376 3.77 28.93 50.03
CA ALA A 376 4.29 27.61 49.68
C ALA A 376 5.74 27.38 50.18
N LYS A 377 6.55 28.44 50.26
CA LYS A 377 7.88 28.38 50.91
C LYS A 377 7.80 28.16 52.42
N ILE A 378 6.81 28.74 53.09
CA ILE A 378 6.63 28.60 54.55
C ILE A 378 6.09 27.22 54.91
N THR A 379 5.24 26.63 54.06
CA THR A 379 4.63 25.31 54.29
C THR A 379 5.42 24.13 53.72
N GLY A 380 6.53 24.38 52.99
CA GLY A 380 7.40 23.33 52.45
C GLY A 380 6.84 22.58 51.24
N LEU A 381 5.91 23.19 50.49
CA LEU A 381 5.13 22.54 49.43
C LEU A 381 5.78 22.60 48.02
N PHE A 382 6.94 23.26 47.88
CA PHE A 382 7.80 23.13 46.69
C PHE A 382 9.16 22.57 47.11
N GLY A 383 9.26 21.24 47.05
CA GLY A 383 10.50 20.47 47.23
C GLY A 383 10.64 19.47 46.09
#